data_AF-A0A947QIS7-F1
#
_entry.id   AF-A0A947QIS7-F1
#
_cell.length_a   1.000
_cell.length_b   1.000
_cell.length_c   1.000
_cell.angle_alpha   90.00
_cell.angle_beta   90.00
_cell.angle_gamma   90.00
#
_symmetry.space_group_name_H-M   'P 1'
#
loop_
_entity.id
_entity.type
_entity.pdbx_description
1 polymer ?
#
loop_
_entity_poly.entity_id
_entity_poly.type
_entity_poly.pdbx_seq_one_letter_code
_entity_poly.pdbx_strand_id
1 'polypeptide(L)'
;MKRFSFGLEKVLELRDYAKRVAEARLAEKSAACERLALSLEANAGATLAASRERFRPGTGAADHRASELYAVRLSQERDRLMKAAAMAEAQRETSRLAYVEASKSREIVSKLREREEAAYYKAVGREETKSMDDLASGAHSRAMGAIHTEKNVEGYHGIVR
;
A
#
# COMPACT_ATOMS: atom_id res chain seq x y z
N MET A 1 31.50 1.34 -7.37
CA MET A 1 30.76 0.87 -6.18
C MET A 1 29.72 -0.16 -6.56
N LYS A 2 29.53 -1.20 -5.76
CA LYS A 2 28.40 -2.12 -5.96
C LYS A 2 27.09 -1.40 -5.62
N ARG A 3 26.00 -1.74 -6.31
CA ARG A 3 24.65 -1.22 -5.98
C ARG A 3 24.07 -2.05 -4.82
N PHE A 4 23.21 -1.45 -4.02
CA PHE A 4 22.48 -2.16 -2.97
C PHE A 4 21.62 -3.28 -3.59
N SER A 5 21.62 -4.44 -2.95
CA SER A 5 20.76 -5.57 -3.31
C SER A 5 20.09 -6.12 -2.07
N PHE A 6 18.77 -6.15 -2.06
CA PHE A 6 18.01 -6.65 -0.92
C PHE A 6 17.82 -8.17 -1.01
N GLY A 7 18.24 -8.91 0.02
CA GLY A 7 18.21 -10.38 0.01
C GLY A 7 16.80 -10.97 -0.07
N LEU A 8 15.78 -10.21 0.36
CA LEU A 8 14.38 -10.64 0.37
C LEU A 8 13.52 -9.96 -0.71
N GLU A 9 14.13 -9.48 -1.80
CA GLU A 9 13.40 -8.80 -2.89
C GLU A 9 12.28 -9.68 -3.45
N LYS A 10 12.53 -10.99 -3.65
CA LYS A 10 11.50 -11.93 -4.12
C LYS A 10 10.36 -12.15 -3.14
N VAL A 11 10.63 -12.08 -1.84
CA VAL A 11 9.60 -12.15 -0.81
C VAL A 11 8.76 -10.87 -0.82
N LEU A 12 9.38 -9.71 -1.03
CA LEU A 12 8.68 -8.44 -1.16
C LEU A 12 7.76 -8.43 -2.38
N GLU A 13 8.25 -8.88 -3.54
CA GLU A 13 7.44 -9.05 -4.77
C GLU A 13 6.22 -9.96 -4.53
N LEU A 14 6.42 -11.11 -3.89
CA LEU A 14 5.34 -12.06 -3.58
C LEU A 14 4.29 -11.45 -2.65
N ARG A 15 4.73 -10.71 -1.61
CA ARG A 15 3.81 -10.03 -0.68
C ARG A 15 3.07 -8.88 -1.34
N ASP A 16 3.70 -8.16 -2.26
CA ASP A 16 3.04 -7.13 -3.05
C ASP A 16 1.95 -7.73 -3.95
N TYR A 17 2.25 -8.85 -4.63
CA TYR A 17 1.25 -9.58 -5.40
C TYR A 17 0.08 -10.07 -4.53
N ALA A 18 0.36 -10.65 -3.37
CA ALA A 18 -0.67 -11.09 -2.43
C ALA A 18 -1.57 -9.94 -1.97
N LYS A 19 -0.99 -8.76 -1.71
CA LYS A 19 -1.75 -7.53 -1.39
C LYS A 19 -2.67 -7.15 -2.55
N ARG A 20 -2.18 -7.13 -3.79
CA ARG A 20 -3.00 -6.79 -4.98
C ARG A 20 -4.16 -7.78 -5.17
N VAL A 21 -3.93 -9.07 -4.96
CA VAL A 21 -5.00 -10.08 -5.01
C VAL A 21 -6.05 -9.83 -3.93
N ALA A 22 -5.63 -9.53 -2.70
CA ALA A 22 -6.56 -9.21 -1.61
C ALA A 22 -7.35 -7.92 -1.88
N GLU A 23 -6.70 -6.91 -2.46
CA GLU A 23 -7.33 -5.66 -2.89
C GLU A 23 -8.40 -5.89 -3.96
N ALA A 24 -8.07 -6.67 -5.01
CA ALA A 24 -9.03 -7.02 -6.05
C ALA A 24 -10.26 -7.76 -5.49
N ARG A 25 -10.05 -8.68 -4.55
CA ARG A 25 -11.16 -9.39 -3.85
C ARG A 25 -12.01 -8.43 -3.02
N LEU A 26 -11.38 -7.52 -2.28
CA LEU A 26 -12.11 -6.50 -1.52
C LEU A 26 -12.94 -5.60 -2.44
N ALA A 27 -12.39 -5.18 -3.58
CA ALA A 27 -13.11 -4.39 -4.58
C ALA A 27 -14.32 -5.15 -5.14
N GLU A 28 -14.17 -6.44 -5.47
CA GLU A 28 -15.26 -7.30 -5.93
C GLU A 28 -16.40 -7.37 -4.91
N LYS A 29 -16.09 -7.62 -3.63
CA LYS A 29 -17.11 -7.68 -2.57
C LYS A 29 -17.75 -6.32 -2.30
N SER A 30 -16.97 -5.25 -2.39
CA SER A 30 -17.49 -3.89 -2.25
C SER A 30 -18.47 -3.55 -3.38
N ALA A 31 -18.17 -3.94 -4.61
CA ALA A 31 -19.08 -3.77 -5.75
C ALA A 31 -20.37 -4.60 -5.59
N ALA A 32 -20.30 -5.78 -4.95
CA ALA A 32 -21.50 -6.55 -4.64
C ALA A 32 -22.41 -5.85 -3.62
N CYS A 33 -21.84 -5.29 -2.55
CA CYS A 33 -22.59 -4.46 -1.60
C CYS A 33 -23.26 -3.26 -2.30
N GLU A 34 -22.52 -2.57 -3.17
CA GLU A 34 -23.04 -1.39 -3.88
C GLU A 34 -24.22 -1.73 -4.78
N ARG A 35 -24.14 -2.83 -5.54
CA ARG A 35 -25.27 -3.29 -6.38
C ARG A 35 -26.52 -3.58 -5.55
N LEU A 36 -26.35 -4.13 -4.35
CA LEU A 36 -27.47 -4.41 -3.45
C LEU A 36 -28.05 -3.12 -2.85
N ALA A 37 -27.20 -2.15 -2.53
CA ALA A 37 -27.62 -0.83 -2.06
C ALA A 37 -28.47 -0.10 -3.13
N LEU A 38 -28.01 -0.07 -4.37
CA LEU A 38 -28.76 0.48 -5.51
C LEU A 38 -30.09 -0.25 -5.73
N SER A 39 -30.11 -1.57 -5.55
CA SER A 39 -31.34 -2.36 -5.68
C SER A 39 -32.35 -2.04 -4.57
N LEU A 40 -31.87 -1.82 -3.33
CA LEU A 40 -32.70 -1.38 -2.21
C LEU A 40 -33.26 0.02 -2.43
N GLU A 41 -32.44 0.94 -2.95
CA GLU A 41 -32.88 2.30 -3.30
C GLU A 41 -33.95 2.27 -4.38
N ALA A 42 -33.75 1.48 -5.45
CA ALA A 42 -34.74 1.29 -6.50
C ALA A 42 -36.05 0.68 -5.95
N ASN A 43 -35.96 -0.29 -5.05
CA ASN A 43 -37.12 -0.88 -4.38
C ASN A 43 -37.87 0.16 -3.51
N ALA A 44 -37.14 0.99 -2.78
CA ALA A 44 -37.71 2.08 -1.98
C ALA A 44 -38.43 3.10 -2.86
N GLY A 45 -37.81 3.51 -3.98
CA GLY A 45 -38.42 4.38 -4.98
C GLY A 45 -39.70 3.79 -5.58
N ALA A 46 -39.67 2.51 -5.95
CA ALA A 46 -40.83 1.78 -6.46
C ALA A 46 -41.95 1.68 -5.40
N THR A 47 -41.60 1.50 -4.13
CA THR A 47 -42.56 1.46 -3.01
C THR A 47 -43.26 2.80 -2.82
N LEU A 48 -42.51 3.90 -2.87
CA LEU A 48 -43.08 5.24 -2.79
C LEU A 48 -43.99 5.54 -3.99
N ALA A 49 -43.58 5.17 -5.20
CA ALA A 49 -44.40 5.32 -6.39
C ALA A 49 -45.69 4.51 -6.31
N ALA A 50 -45.61 3.23 -5.92
CA ALA A 50 -46.77 2.37 -5.74
C ALA A 50 -47.74 2.93 -4.69
N SER A 51 -47.22 3.49 -3.59
CA SER A 51 -48.05 4.12 -2.56
C SER A 51 -48.78 5.37 -3.07
N ARG A 52 -48.21 6.12 -4.00
CA ARG A 52 -48.85 7.31 -4.59
C ARG A 52 -49.99 6.93 -5.55
N GLU A 53 -49.79 5.87 -6.34
CA GLU A 53 -50.78 5.41 -7.33
C GLU A 53 -51.94 4.61 -6.70
N ARG A 54 -51.77 4.11 -5.47
CA ARG A 54 -52.73 3.21 -4.77
C ARG A 54 -54.18 3.71 -4.71
N PHE A 55 -54.38 5.03 -4.62
CA PHE A 55 -55.70 5.66 -4.51
C PHE A 55 -55.96 6.67 -5.64
N ARG A 56 -55.37 6.45 -6.81
CA ARG A 56 -55.57 7.35 -7.94
C ARG A 56 -57.05 7.40 -8.35
N PRO A 57 -57.63 8.57 -8.63
CA PRO A 57 -58.99 8.66 -9.15
C PRO A 57 -59.17 7.86 -10.44
N GLY A 58 -60.34 7.26 -10.63
CA GLY A 58 -60.69 6.50 -11.83
C GLY A 58 -60.22 5.05 -11.86
N THR A 59 -59.72 4.50 -10.74
CA THR A 59 -59.35 3.08 -10.61
C THR A 59 -60.49 2.24 -10.05
N GLY A 60 -60.57 0.98 -10.48
CA GLY A 60 -61.56 0.00 -9.99
C GLY A 60 -61.02 -0.93 -8.91
N ALA A 61 -61.88 -1.81 -8.40
CA ALA A 61 -61.51 -2.80 -7.38
C ALA A 61 -60.37 -3.75 -7.83
N ALA A 62 -60.29 -4.06 -9.13
CA ALA A 62 -59.22 -4.88 -9.69
C ALA A 62 -57.85 -4.18 -9.61
N ASP A 63 -57.80 -2.87 -9.90
CA ASP A 63 -56.58 -2.07 -9.84
C ASP A 63 -56.07 -1.94 -8.39
N HIS A 64 -56.99 -1.76 -7.44
CA HIS A 64 -56.64 -1.76 -6.02
C HIS A 64 -56.06 -3.11 -5.59
N ARG A 65 -56.69 -4.23 -5.97
CA ARG A 65 -56.16 -5.57 -5.68
C ARG A 65 -54.76 -5.76 -6.27
N ALA A 66 -54.54 -5.33 -7.52
CA ALA A 66 -53.22 -5.41 -8.16
C ALA A 66 -52.18 -4.58 -7.41
N SER A 67 -52.55 -3.38 -6.96
CA SER A 67 -51.68 -2.49 -6.17
C SER A 67 -51.27 -3.09 -4.84
N GLU A 68 -52.20 -3.73 -4.11
CA GLU A 68 -51.88 -4.44 -2.86
C GLU A 68 -50.91 -5.59 -3.09
N LEU A 69 -51.15 -6.43 -4.10
CA LEU A 69 -50.27 -7.55 -4.42
C LEU A 69 -48.86 -7.07 -4.80
N TYR A 70 -48.78 -5.97 -5.54
CA TYR A 70 -47.50 -5.37 -5.90
C TYR A 70 -46.77 -4.82 -4.66
N ALA A 71 -47.47 -4.15 -3.74
CA ALA A 71 -46.89 -3.68 -2.48
C ALA A 71 -46.35 -4.83 -1.63
N VAL A 72 -47.08 -5.95 -1.53
CA VAL A 72 -46.61 -7.17 -0.86
C VAL A 72 -45.34 -7.72 -1.53
N ARG A 73 -45.31 -7.78 -2.87
CA ARG A 73 -44.12 -8.20 -3.62
C ARG A 73 -42.92 -7.31 -3.31
N LEU A 74 -43.10 -5.99 -3.31
CA LEU A 74 -42.03 -5.03 -3.02
C LEU A 74 -41.49 -5.20 -1.59
N SER A 75 -42.36 -5.41 -0.60
CA SER A 75 -41.93 -5.68 0.78
C SER A 75 -41.14 -6.98 0.89
N GLN A 76 -41.60 -8.07 0.27
CA GLN A 76 -40.88 -9.34 0.26
C GLN A 76 -39.50 -9.21 -0.41
N GLU A 77 -39.45 -8.45 -1.50
CA GLU A 77 -38.20 -8.20 -2.21
C GLU A 77 -37.23 -7.36 -1.39
N ARG A 78 -37.72 -6.31 -0.72
CA ARG A 78 -36.91 -5.53 0.23
C ARG A 78 -36.30 -6.42 1.30
N ASP A 79 -37.10 -7.31 1.90
CA ASP A 79 -36.61 -8.19 2.97
C ASP A 79 -35.55 -9.17 2.45
N ARG A 80 -35.68 -9.67 1.21
CA ARG A 80 -34.66 -10.50 0.55
C ARG A 80 -33.38 -9.70 0.30
N LEU A 81 -33.50 -8.49 -0.26
CA LEU A 81 -32.38 -7.60 -0.54
C LEU A 81 -31.63 -7.20 0.74
N MET A 82 -32.34 -6.91 1.83
CA MET A 82 -31.73 -6.60 3.12
C MET A 82 -30.94 -7.78 3.68
N LYS A 83 -31.48 -9.00 3.60
CA LYS A 83 -30.75 -10.22 4.01
C LYS A 83 -29.50 -10.44 3.15
N ALA A 84 -29.62 -10.29 1.83
CA ALA A 84 -28.49 -10.41 0.91
C ALA A 84 -27.42 -9.34 1.18
N ALA A 85 -27.83 -8.09 1.45
CA ALA A 85 -26.93 -7.00 1.78
C ALA A 85 -26.16 -7.26 3.07
N ALA A 86 -26.82 -7.76 4.12
CA ALA A 86 -26.15 -8.13 5.36
C ALA A 86 -25.10 -9.25 5.16
N MET A 87 -25.42 -10.25 4.34
CA MET A 87 -24.46 -11.32 4.01
C MET A 87 -23.28 -10.80 3.17
N ALA A 88 -23.55 -9.95 2.17
CA ALA A 88 -22.51 -9.33 1.34
C ALA A 88 -21.58 -8.45 2.18
N GLU A 89 -22.13 -7.72 3.15
CA GLU A 89 -21.37 -6.88 4.06
C GLU A 89 -20.41 -7.70 4.94
N ALA A 90 -20.88 -8.83 5.49
CA ALA A 90 -20.01 -9.74 6.23
C ALA A 90 -18.86 -10.31 5.37
N GLN A 91 -19.12 -10.59 4.09
CA GLN A 91 -18.08 -11.03 3.15
C GLN A 91 -17.10 -9.91 2.78
N ARG A 92 -17.59 -8.68 2.63
CA ARG A 92 -16.76 -7.49 2.42
C ARG A 92 -15.83 -7.28 3.60
N GLU A 93 -16.34 -7.38 4.82
CA GLU A 93 -15.55 -7.22 6.03
C GLU A 93 -14.47 -8.30 6.17
N THR A 94 -14.82 -9.55 5.88
CA THR A 94 -13.84 -10.65 5.86
C THR A 94 -12.72 -10.38 4.84
N SER A 95 -13.07 -9.86 3.66
CA SER A 95 -12.10 -9.49 2.63
C SER A 95 -11.26 -8.29 3.03
N ARG A 96 -11.84 -7.33 3.77
CA ARG A 96 -11.15 -6.15 4.29
C ARG A 96 -10.08 -6.56 5.30
N LEU A 97 -10.39 -7.46 6.22
CA LEU A 97 -9.43 -8.00 7.18
C LEU A 97 -8.27 -8.71 6.48
N ALA A 98 -8.56 -9.51 5.43
CA ALA A 98 -7.52 -10.16 4.64
C ALA A 98 -6.61 -9.16 3.92
N TYR A 99 -7.17 -8.09 3.35
CA TYR A 99 -6.38 -7.01 2.75
C TYR A 99 -5.48 -6.30 3.77
N VAL A 100 -6.02 -5.98 4.96
CA VAL A 100 -5.25 -5.35 6.04
C VAL A 100 -4.06 -6.23 6.43
N GLU A 101 -4.28 -7.53 6.56
CA GLU A 101 -3.21 -8.47 6.93
C GLU A 101 -2.14 -8.59 5.83
N ALA A 102 -2.56 -8.69 4.56
CA ALA A 102 -1.63 -8.70 3.43
C ALA A 102 -0.81 -7.40 3.35
N SER A 103 -1.46 -6.26 3.61
CA SER A 103 -0.80 -4.95 3.63
C SER A 103 0.23 -4.85 4.76
N LYS A 104 -0.12 -5.28 5.98
CA LYS A 104 0.83 -5.34 7.11
C LYS A 104 2.02 -6.24 6.79
N SER A 105 1.75 -7.42 6.23
CA SER A 105 2.79 -8.36 5.84
C SER A 105 3.76 -7.77 4.82
N ARG A 106 3.26 -7.08 3.78
CA ARG A 106 4.10 -6.37 2.79
C ARG A 106 4.91 -5.26 3.46
N GLU A 107 4.28 -4.49 4.34
CA GLU A 107 4.90 -3.34 5.01
C GLU A 107 6.09 -3.72 5.89
N ILE A 108 6.00 -4.86 6.61
CA ILE A 108 7.11 -5.37 7.43
C ILE A 108 8.37 -5.59 6.60
N VAL A 109 8.23 -6.15 5.40
CA VAL A 109 9.39 -6.43 4.51
C VAL A 109 9.90 -5.15 3.86
N SER A 110 9.01 -4.22 3.50
CA SER A 110 9.40 -2.89 3.00
C SER A 110 10.29 -2.17 4.02
N LYS A 111 9.87 -2.13 5.28
CA LYS A 111 10.64 -1.50 6.36
C LYS A 111 11.98 -2.20 6.62
N LEU A 112 12.05 -3.52 6.44
CA LEU A 112 13.31 -4.25 6.55
C LEU A 112 14.28 -3.84 5.42
N ARG A 113 13.78 -3.76 4.18
CA ARG A 113 14.55 -3.29 3.03
C ARG A 113 15.09 -1.88 3.25
N GLU A 114 14.24 -0.95 3.69
CA GLU A 114 14.64 0.44 3.96
C GLU A 114 15.75 0.53 5.01
N ARG A 115 15.66 -0.30 6.07
CA ARG A 115 16.69 -0.37 7.12
C ARG A 115 18.02 -0.94 6.59
N GLU A 116 17.97 -2.01 5.81
CA GLU A 116 19.17 -2.59 5.21
C GLU A 116 19.82 -1.64 4.21
N GLU A 117 19.03 -0.94 3.40
CA GLU A 117 19.50 0.06 2.44
C GLU A 117 20.20 1.22 3.15
N ALA A 118 19.58 1.76 4.21
CA ALA A 118 20.19 2.81 5.02
C ALA A 118 21.50 2.35 5.68
N ALA A 119 21.55 1.11 6.18
CA ALA A 119 22.76 0.54 6.75
C ALA A 119 23.87 0.36 5.71
N TYR A 120 23.52 -0.09 4.50
CA TYR A 120 24.45 -0.24 3.38
C TYR A 120 25.10 1.09 3.01
N TYR A 121 24.32 2.12 2.72
CA TYR A 121 24.88 3.43 2.34
C TYR A 121 25.69 4.07 3.48
N LYS A 122 25.29 3.86 4.75
CA LYS A 122 26.08 4.31 5.90
C LYS A 122 27.42 3.58 6.04
N ALA A 123 27.50 2.30 5.69
CA ALA A 123 28.74 1.54 5.70
C ALA A 123 29.65 1.98 4.54
N VAL A 124 29.08 2.11 3.35
CA VAL A 124 29.76 2.57 2.15
C VAL A 124 30.38 3.96 2.35
N GLY A 125 29.62 4.92 2.87
CA GLY A 125 30.15 6.26 3.15
C GLY A 125 31.29 6.25 4.18
N ARG A 126 31.23 5.36 5.18
CA ARG A 126 32.33 5.21 6.15
C ARG A 126 33.59 4.63 5.51
N GLU A 127 33.47 3.68 4.60
CA GLU A 127 34.61 3.16 3.85
C GLU A 127 35.21 4.20 2.91
N GLU A 128 34.38 5.01 2.25
CA GLU A 128 34.86 6.11 1.41
C GLU A 128 35.63 7.15 2.23
N THR A 129 35.08 7.60 3.37
CA THR A 129 35.76 8.54 4.25
C THR A 129 37.10 7.98 4.73
N LYS A 130 37.13 6.73 5.18
CA LYS A 130 38.38 6.06 5.60
C LYS A 130 39.40 6.01 4.46
N SER A 131 38.96 5.64 3.25
CA SER A 131 39.84 5.58 2.08
C SER A 131 40.40 6.95 1.71
N MET A 132 39.61 8.02 1.85
CA MET A 132 40.06 9.39 1.64
C MET A 132 41.07 9.85 2.71
N ASP A 133 40.81 9.53 3.98
CA ASP A 133 41.72 9.85 5.09
C ASP A 133 43.07 9.13 4.95
N ASP A 134 43.05 7.86 4.53
CA ASP A 134 44.26 7.08 4.27
C ASP A 134 45.07 7.67 3.10
N LEU A 135 44.39 8.11 2.02
CA LEU A 135 45.03 8.79 0.89
C LEU A 135 45.63 10.14 1.28
N ALA A 136 44.90 10.95 2.06
CA ALA A 136 45.36 12.24 2.57
C ALA A 136 46.57 12.08 3.51
N SER A 137 46.51 11.12 4.44
CA SER A 137 47.62 10.79 5.35
C SER A 137 48.85 10.30 4.59
N GLY A 138 48.67 9.46 3.57
CA GLY A 138 49.73 8.99 2.70
C GLY A 138 50.35 10.11 1.85
N ALA A 139 49.54 11.05 1.36
CA ALA A 139 50.04 12.22 0.64
C ALA A 139 50.83 13.17 1.57
N HIS A 140 50.33 13.41 2.77
CA HIS A 140 50.99 14.24 3.77
C HIS A 140 52.32 13.65 4.22
N SER A 141 52.39 12.34 4.48
CA SER A 141 53.64 11.67 4.84
C SER A 141 54.70 11.73 3.74
N ARG A 142 54.31 11.60 2.47
CA ARG A 142 55.22 11.80 1.32
C ARG A 142 55.74 13.24 1.23
N ALA A 143 54.86 14.23 1.42
CA ALA A 143 55.25 15.64 1.42
C ALA A 143 56.23 15.97 2.57
N MET A 144 55.97 15.48 3.78
CA MET A 144 56.86 15.69 4.93
C MET A 144 58.19 14.94 4.79
N GLY A 145 58.17 13.75 4.20
CA GLY A 145 59.40 13.01 3.85
C GLY A 145 60.28 13.80 2.88
N ALA A 146 59.69 14.40 1.83
CA ALA A 146 60.41 15.24 0.88
C ALA A 146 61.05 16.48 1.54
N ILE A 147 60.32 17.17 2.43
CA ILE A 147 60.81 18.33 3.18
C ILE A 147 61.94 17.94 4.14
N HIS A 148 61.89 16.74 4.74
CA HIS A 148 62.96 16.25 5.63
C HIS A 148 64.23 15.87 4.86
N THR A 149 64.10 15.32 3.65
CA THR A 149 65.25 15.09 2.75
C THR A 149 65.89 16.38 2.26
N GLU A 150 65.12 17.44 1.97
CA GLU A 150 65.70 18.74 1.56
C GLU A 150 66.49 19.42 2.71
N LYS A 151 65.99 19.37 3.94
CA LYS A 151 66.71 19.93 5.10
C LYS A 151 67.99 19.18 5.47
N ASN A 152 68.09 17.89 5.17
CA ASN A 152 69.31 17.11 5.41
C ASN A 152 70.41 17.35 4.35
N VAL A 153 70.05 17.87 3.17
CA VAL A 153 71.01 18.20 2.11
C VAL A 153 71.65 19.58 2.36
N GLU A 154 70.92 20.53 2.95
CA GLU A 154 71.48 21.86 3.32
C GLU A 154 72.39 21.83 4.56
N GLY A 155 72.36 20.77 5.38
CA GLY A 155 73.19 20.65 6.59
C GLY A 155 74.64 20.20 6.36
N TYR A 156 75.05 19.91 5.12
CA TYR A 156 76.34 19.29 4.78
C TYR A 156 77.29 20.18 3.95
N HIS A 157 77.27 21.49 4.13
CA HIS A 157 78.31 22.40 3.60
C HIS A 157 78.90 23.26 4.72
N GLY A 158 79.99 22.80 5.32
CA GLY A 158 80.70 23.67 6.27
C GLY A 158 81.84 23.10 7.12
N ILE A 159 82.54 22.03 6.75
CA ILE A 159 83.89 21.77 7.31
C ILE A 159 84.76 21.06 6.25
N VAL A 160 85.50 21.84 5.46
CA VAL A 160 86.80 21.40 4.90
C VAL A 160 87.76 22.57 5.00
N ARG A 161 88.96 22.25 5.51
CA ARG A 161 90.08 23.09 5.93
C ARG A 161 90.46 24.23 4.99
#